data_AF-A0A4Q1ISE5-F1
#
_entry.id   AF-A0A4Q1ISE5-F1
#
_cell.length_a   1.000
_cell.length_b   1.000
_cell.length_c   1.000
_cell.angle_alpha   90.00
_cell.angle_beta   90.00
_cell.angle_gamma   90.00
#
_symmetry.space_group_name_H-M   'P 1'
#
loop_
_entity.id
_entity.type
_entity.pdbx_description
1 polymer ?
#
loop_
_entity_poly.entity_id
_entity_poly.type
_entity_poly.pdbx_seq_one_letter_code
_entity_poly.pdbx_strand_id
1 'polypeptide(L)'
;MGKLIKILLAISFFLCLFDMPYGFYELVRFLALVGFAILAYKSNEQDKKTAVVIYIALAILFQPIFKIALGRMLWNVVDVIVGLGLLISLFISKKNQLKHKL
;
A
#
# COMPACT_ATOMS: atom_id res chain seq x y z
N MET A 1 -7.12 7.55 -11.09
CA MET A 1 -7.44 6.36 -10.25
C MET A 1 -6.28 5.89 -9.38
N GLY A 2 -5.11 5.50 -9.91
CA GLY A 2 -4.02 4.95 -9.08
C GLY A 2 -3.54 5.86 -7.94
N LYS A 3 -3.60 7.19 -8.13
CA LYS A 3 -3.25 8.15 -7.05
C LYS A 3 -4.22 8.11 -5.88
N LEU A 4 -5.53 8.05 -6.14
CA LEU A 4 -6.56 8.01 -5.10
C LEU A 4 -6.46 6.74 -4.26
N ILE A 5 -6.22 5.59 -4.90
CA ILE A 5 -6.03 4.30 -4.20
C ILE A 5 -4.83 4.37 -3.25
N LYS A 6 -3.71 4.92 -3.70
CA LYS A 6 -2.51 5.08 -2.86
C LYS A 6 -2.75 6.02 -1.67
N ILE A 7 -3.49 7.11 -1.87
CA ILE A 7 -3.83 8.06 -0.79
C ILE A 7 -4.77 7.39 0.22
N LEU A 8 -5.82 6.70 -0.26
CA LEU A 8 -6.77 6.00 0.59
C LEU A 8 -6.06 4.94 1.44
N LEU A 9 -5.22 4.08 0.82
CA LEU A 9 -4.42 3.08 1.54
C LEU A 9 -3.48 3.72 2.56
N ALA A 10 -2.79 4.79 2.20
CA ALA A 10 -1.89 5.48 3.12
C ALA A 10 -2.65 5.99 4.35
N ILE A 11 -3.79 6.66 4.17
CA ILE A 11 -4.63 7.14 5.26
C ILE A 11 -5.11 5.96 6.13
N SER A 12 -5.55 4.86 5.52
CA SER A 12 -5.96 3.66 6.24
C SER A 12 -4.84 3.05 7.08
N PHE A 13 -3.61 2.98 6.58
CA PHE A 13 -2.45 2.52 7.35
C PHE A 13 -2.09 3.48 8.49
N PHE A 14 -2.19 4.79 8.28
CA PHE A 14 -1.98 5.76 9.36
C PHE A 14 -3.07 5.69 10.44
N LEU A 15 -4.32 5.40 10.06
CA LEU A 15 -5.40 5.15 11.02
C LEU A 15 -5.15 3.91 11.87
N CYS A 16 -4.48 2.89 11.34
CA CYS A 16 -4.08 1.69 12.10
C CYS A 16 -3.05 1.98 13.20
N LEU A 17 -2.33 3.12 13.20
CA LEU A 17 -1.44 3.46 14.32
C LEU A 17 -2.21 3.75 15.61
N PHE A 18 -3.47 4.16 15.51
CA PHE A 18 -4.34 4.31 16.67
C PHE A 18 -4.88 2.96 17.13
N ASP A 19 -5.17 2.84 18.42
CA ASP A 19 -5.77 1.65 19.00
C ASP A 19 -7.24 1.52 18.57
N MET A 20 -7.45 0.91 17.41
CA MET A 20 -8.77 0.59 16.85
C MET A 20 -9.21 -0.84 17.25
N PRO A 21 -10.50 -1.19 17.13
CA PRO A 21 -10.96 -2.55 17.38
C PRO A 21 -10.39 -3.52 16.33
N TYR A 22 -10.19 -4.78 16.72
CA TYR A 22 -9.54 -5.80 15.89
C TYR A 22 -10.11 -5.90 14.46
N GLY A 23 -11.43 -5.84 14.31
CA GLY A 23 -12.10 -5.93 13.01
C GLY A 23 -11.74 -4.80 12.04
N PHE A 24 -11.33 -3.62 12.53
CA PHE A 24 -10.86 -2.54 11.67
C PHE A 24 -9.54 -2.91 10.98
N TYR A 25 -8.61 -3.55 11.69
CA TYR A 25 -7.34 -4.00 11.12
C TYR A 25 -7.54 -5.09 10.06
N GLU A 26 -8.47 -6.02 10.29
CA GLU A 26 -8.82 -7.05 9.30
C GLU A 26 -9.41 -6.43 8.03
N LEU A 27 -10.28 -5.43 8.18
CA LEU A 27 -10.86 -4.69 7.06
C LEU A 27 -9.77 -3.92 6.29
N VAL A 28 -8.87 -3.23 6.98
CA VAL A 28 -7.76 -2.50 6.34
C VAL A 28 -6.83 -3.46 5.60
N ARG A 29 -6.53 -4.64 6.15
CA ARG A 29 -5.75 -5.67 5.45
C ARG A 29 -6.43 -6.17 4.17
N PHE A 30 -7.73 -6.42 4.23
CA PHE A 30 -8.50 -6.79 3.04
C PHE A 30 -8.48 -5.68 1.97
N LEU A 31 -8.70 -4.42 2.38
CA LEU A 31 -8.61 -3.27 1.48
C LEU A 31 -7.20 -3.10 0.92
N ALA A 32 -6.16 -3.31 1.73
CA ALA A 32 -4.77 -3.26 1.33
C ALA A 32 -4.47 -4.33 0.28
N LEU A 33 -4.89 -5.58 0.51
CA LEU A 33 -4.75 -6.67 -0.46
C LEU A 33 -5.36 -6.29 -1.82
N VAL A 34 -6.63 -5.85 -1.82
CA VAL A 34 -7.32 -5.45 -3.05
C VAL A 34 -6.64 -4.24 -3.71
N GLY A 35 -6.26 -3.24 -2.91
CA GLY A 35 -5.58 -2.04 -3.39
C GLY A 35 -4.23 -2.35 -4.04
N PHE A 36 -3.42 -3.21 -3.41
CA PHE A 36 -2.14 -3.65 -3.94
C PHE A 36 -2.28 -4.54 -5.16
N ALA A 37 -3.27 -5.42 -5.23
CA ALA A 37 -3.55 -6.22 -6.42
C ALA A 37 -3.90 -5.32 -7.63
N ILE A 38 -4.76 -4.32 -7.44
CA ILE A 38 -5.09 -3.34 -8.49
C ILE A 38 -3.85 -2.52 -8.90
N LEU A 39 -3.03 -2.11 -7.93
CA LEU A 39 -1.78 -1.39 -8.19
C LEU A 39 -0.76 -2.23 -8.95
N ALA A 40 -0.64 -3.52 -8.63
CA ALA A 40 0.19 -4.47 -9.35
C ALA A 40 -0.26 -4.61 -10.80
N TYR A 41 -1.56 -4.82 -11.03
CA TYR A 41 -2.13 -4.90 -12.37
C TYR A 41 -1.82 -3.64 -13.20
N LYS A 42 -2.07 -2.45 -12.64
CA LYS A 42 -1.77 -1.18 -13.33
C LYS A 42 -0.29 -0.91 -13.56
N SER A 43 0.59 -1.46 -12.72
CA SER A 43 2.03 -1.31 -12.90
C SER A 43 2.56 -2.25 -13.97
N ASN A 44 1.90 -3.39 -14.15
CA ASN A 44 2.19 -4.34 -15.22
C ASN A 44 1.85 -3.74 -16.59
N GLU A 45 0.72 -3.05 -16.71
CA GLU A 45 0.36 -2.29 -17.93
C GLU A 45 1.35 -1.15 -18.27
N GLN A 46 2.13 -0.68 -17.29
CA GLN A 46 3.14 0.37 -17.49
C GLN A 46 4.56 -0.19 -17.63
N ASP A 47 4.72 -1.50 -17.83
CA ASP A 47 6.00 -2.21 -17.91
C ASP A 47 6.93 -2.03 -16.69
N LYS A 48 6.39 -1.59 -15.55
CA LYS A 48 7.15 -1.38 -14.31
C LYS A 48 7.26 -2.68 -13.52
N LYS A 49 7.98 -3.65 -14.06
CA LYS A 49 8.10 -5.00 -13.46
C LYS A 49 8.56 -4.98 -12.00
N THR A 50 9.50 -4.08 -11.64
CA THR A 50 9.94 -3.90 -10.24
C THR A 50 8.79 -3.49 -9.32
N ALA A 51 7.92 -2.56 -9.75
CA ALA A 51 6.79 -2.11 -8.94
C ALA A 51 5.72 -3.21 -8.80
N VAL A 52 5.51 -4.01 -9.85
CA VAL A 52 4.61 -5.17 -9.80
C VAL A 52 5.05 -6.15 -8.71
N VAL A 53 6.33 -6.53 -8.69
CA VAL A 53 6.87 -7.45 -7.68
C VAL A 53 6.69 -6.90 -6.27
N ILE A 54 6.98 -5.61 -6.06
CA ILE A 54 6.78 -4.94 -4.76
C ILE A 54 5.32 -4.99 -4.34
N TYR A 55 4.39 -4.63 -5.23
CA TYR A 55 2.96 -4.63 -4.90
C TYR A 55 2.40 -6.03 -4.66
N ILE A 56 2.87 -7.06 -5.37
CA ILE A 56 2.50 -8.45 -5.11
C ILE A 56 3.05 -8.90 -3.75
N ALA A 57 4.31 -8.59 -3.42
CA ALA A 57 4.89 -8.92 -2.12
C ALA A 57 4.11 -8.25 -0.97
N LEU A 58 3.71 -6.99 -1.14
CA LEU A 58 2.85 -6.29 -0.19
C LEU A 58 1.46 -6.93 -0.10
N ALA A 59 0.84 -7.30 -1.22
CA ALA A 59 -0.44 -8.01 -1.21
C ALA A 59 -0.37 -9.31 -0.39
N ILE A 60 0.72 -10.09 -0.54
CA ILE A 60 0.96 -11.31 0.25
C ILE A 60 1.20 -10.97 1.73
N LEU A 61 1.92 -9.89 2.03
CA LEU A 61 2.16 -9.46 3.41
C LEU A 61 0.86 -9.08 4.13
N PHE A 62 -0.03 -8.36 3.46
CA PHE A 62 -1.32 -7.89 4.00
C PHE A 62 -2.48 -8.87 3.76
N GLN A 63 -2.22 -10.11 3.33
CA GLN A 63 -3.29 -11.06 3.08
C GLN A 63 -4.06 -11.38 4.37
N PRO A 64 -5.41 -11.37 4.37
CA PRO A 64 -6.22 -11.70 5.54
C PRO A 64 -6.39 -13.22 5.76
N ILE A 65 -5.83 -14.05 4.87
CA ILE A 65 -5.99 -15.52 4.87
C ILE A 65 -5.08 -16.18 5.91
N PHE A 66 -3.84 -15.70 6.04
CA PHE A 66 -2.88 -16.20 7.01
C PHE A 66 -2.76 -15.23 8.18
N LYS A 67 -3.08 -15.70 9.39
CA LYS A 67 -2.87 -14.91 10.62
C LYS A 67 -1.38 -14.82 10.92
N ILE A 68 -0.71 -13.80 10.39
CA ILE A 68 0.66 -13.48 10.77
C ILE A 68 0.62 -12.69 12.09
N ALA A 69 0.89 -13.38 13.20
CA ALA A 69 0.92 -12.82 14.54
C ALA A 69 2.22 -12.02 14.80
N LEU A 70 2.50 -11.00 13.99
CA LEU A 70 3.67 -10.11 14.20
C LEU A 70 3.55 -9.23 15.46
N GLY A 71 2.45 -9.30 16.22
CA GLY A 71 2.21 -8.39 17.35
C GLY A 71 1.95 -6.95 16.88
N ARG A 72 1.31 -6.14 17.75
CA ARG A 72 0.85 -4.79 17.40
C ARG A 72 2.00 -3.86 16.99
N MET A 73 3.13 -3.95 17.70
CA MET A 73 4.28 -3.06 17.47
C MET A 73 4.89 -3.25 16.07
N LEU A 74 5.17 -4.50 15.65
CA LEU A 74 5.76 -4.74 14.32
C LEU A 74 4.77 -4.41 13.21
N TRP A 75 3.48 -4.70 13.37
CA TRP A 75 2.45 -4.30 12.40
C TRP A 75 2.39 -2.78 12.23
N ASN A 76 2.45 -2.00 13.31
CA ASN A 76 2.49 -0.54 13.21
C ASN A 76 3.73 -0.06 12.45
N VAL A 77 4.90 -0.67 12.68
CA VAL A 77 6.13 -0.34 11.93
C VAL A 77 5.97 -0.65 10.44
N VAL A 78 5.41 -1.82 10.10
CA VAL A 78 5.13 -2.22 8.72
C VAL A 78 4.15 -1.22 8.07
N ASP A 79 3.06 -0.89 8.73
CA ASP A 79 2.03 0.04 8.24
C ASP A 79 2.62 1.44 7.98
N VAL A 80 3.49 1.94 8.87
CA VAL A 80 4.20 3.21 8.69
C VAL A 80 5.14 3.16 7.49
N ILE A 81 5.97 2.12 7.36
CA ILE A 81 6.93 1.97 6.25
C ILE A 81 6.18 1.91 4.91
N VAL A 82 5.11 1.11 4.85
CA VAL A 82 4.31 0.91 3.65
C VAL A 82 3.53 2.17 3.29
N GLY A 83 2.92 2.83 4.28
CA GLY A 83 2.25 4.12 4.12
C GLY A 83 3.18 5.20 3.58
N LEU A 84 4.39 5.33 4.15
CA LEU A 84 5.43 6.24 3.66
C LEU A 84 5.88 5.89 2.24
N GLY A 85 6.12 4.61 1.95
CA GLY A 85 6.49 4.14 0.61
C GLY A 85 5.45 4.48 -0.46
N LEU A 86 4.16 4.35 -0.12
CA LEU A 86 3.05 4.77 -0.98
C LEU A 86 3.04 6.28 -1.22
N LEU A 87 3.26 7.09 -0.18
CA LEU A 87 3.36 8.55 -0.30
C LEU A 87 4.55 8.96 -1.19
N ILE A 88 5.74 8.43 -0.95
CA ILE A 88 6.94 8.73 -1.75
C ILE A 88 6.72 8.35 -3.22
N SER A 89 6.08 7.19 -3.48
CA SER A 89 5.73 6.75 -4.83
C SER A 89 4.80 7.75 -5.55
N LEU A 90 3.92 8.44 -4.82
CA LEU A 90 3.08 9.51 -5.39
C LEU A 90 3.90 10.74 -5.79
N PHE A 91 4.86 11.16 -4.96
CA PHE A 91 5.72 12.31 -5.23
C PHE A 91 6.68 12.06 -6.40
N ILE A 92 7.30 10.87 -6.47
CA ILE A 92 8.19 10.49 -7.57
C ILE A 92 7.42 10.45 -8.91
N SER A 93 6.19 9.93 -8.90
CA SER A 93 5.36 9.90 -10.10
C SER A 93 4.94 11.30 -10.59
N LYS A 94 4.95 12.32 -9.72
CA LYS A 94 4.67 13.73 -10.10
C LYS A 94 5.85 14.36 -10.85
N LYS A 95 7.09 13.99 -10.50
CA LYS A 95 8.31 14.53 -11.12
C LYS A 95 8.47 14.09 -12.59
N ASN A 96 8.09 12.86 -12.94
CA ASN A 96 8.16 12.37 -14.33
C ASN A 96 7.18 13.07 -15.28
N GLN A 97 6.03 13.55 -14.78
CA GLN A 97 5.05 14.28 -15.59
C GLN A 97 5.47 15.73 -15.83
N LEU A 98 6.23 16.32 -14.89
CA LEU A 98 6.76 17.68 -15.02
C LEU A 98 7.92 17.76 -16.02
N LYS A 99 8.73 16.69 -16.12
CA LYS A 99 9.89 16.62 -17.00
C LYS A 99 9.56 16.34 -18.49
N HIS A 100 8.34 15.89 -18.79
CA HIS A 100 7.85 15.66 -20.16
C HIS A 100 7.09 16.89 -20.71
N LYS A 101 6.95 17.95 -19.91
CA LYS A 101 6.23 19.17 -20.28
C LYS A 101 7.16 20.39 -20.46
N LEU A 102 8.47 20.16 -20.38
CA LEU A 102 9.55 21.16 -20.51
C LEU A 102 10.49 20.71 -21.62
#